data_AF-A0A5C8VW09-F1
#
_entry.id   AF-A0A5C8VW09-F1
#
_cell.length_a   1.000
_cell.length_b   1.000
_cell.length_c   1.000
_cell.angle_alpha   90.00
_cell.angle_beta   90.00
_cell.angle_gamma   90.00
#
_symmetry.space_group_name_H-M   'P 1'
#
loop_
_entity.id
_entity.type
_entity.pdbx_description
1 polymer ?
#
loop_
_entity_poly.entity_id
_entity_poly.type
_entity_poly.pdbx_seq_one_letter_code
_entity_poly.pdbx_strand_id
1 'polypeptide(L)'
;MADTLKRSTHANMNELRPTVNKVEWRVAYAFDAARQAIVLAAAAKGGRSSALVNRQMIAKADARFTAHQAAIAAQQTSHADTPRAGMRKPKR
;
A
#
# COMPACT_ATOMS: atom_id res chain seq x y z
N MET A 1 -16.40 -1.56 7.99
CA MET A 1 -16.05 -0.12 7.90
C MET A 1 -14.63 0.02 7.41
N ALA A 2 -14.35 1.13 6.72
CA ALA A 2 -13.04 1.52 6.22
C ALA A 2 -12.74 2.94 6.70
N ASP A 3 -11.57 3.15 7.31
CA ASP A 3 -11.16 4.43 7.89
C ASP A 3 -9.69 4.72 7.54
N THR A 4 -9.25 5.97 7.66
CA THR A 4 -7.83 6.32 7.55
C THR A 4 -7.04 5.69 8.71
N LEU A 5 -5.92 5.03 8.39
CA LEU A 5 -5.07 4.39 9.40
C LEU A 5 -4.27 5.44 10.15
N LYS A 6 -4.76 5.83 11.34
CA LYS A 6 -4.09 6.80 12.19
C LYS A 6 -2.73 6.27 12.66
N ARG A 7 -1.75 7.17 12.81
CA ARG A 7 -0.36 6.91 13.24
C ARG A 7 0.54 6.20 12.23
N SER A 8 0.06 5.95 11.01
CA SER A 8 0.95 5.64 9.88
C SER A 8 1.76 6.88 9.51
N THR A 9 2.99 6.68 9.01
CA THR A 9 3.78 7.76 8.39
C THR A 9 3.24 8.16 7.01
N HIS A 10 2.34 7.36 6.44
CA HIS A 10 1.77 7.55 5.11
C HIS A 10 0.31 8.01 5.21
N ALA A 11 0.04 9.24 4.79
CA ALA A 11 -1.28 9.86 4.91
C ALA A 11 -2.40 9.17 4.11
N ASN A 12 -2.03 8.41 3.07
CA ASN A 12 -2.95 7.69 2.19
C ASN A 12 -3.18 6.22 2.60
N MET A 13 -2.65 5.77 3.76
CA MET A 13 -2.89 4.43 4.26
C MET A 13 -4.22 4.35 5.01
N ASN A 14 -5.00 3.31 4.73
CA ASN A 14 -6.33 3.07 5.28
C ASN A 14 -6.39 1.72 6.01
N GLU A 15 -7.42 1.54 6.83
CA GLU A 15 -7.68 0.31 7.57
C GLU A 15 -9.08 -0.23 7.32
N LEU A 16 -9.17 -1.54 7.11
CA LEU A 16 -10.42 -2.30 7.18
C LEU A 16 -10.55 -2.95 8.56
N ARG A 17 -11.79 -3.02 9.04
CA ARG A 17 -12.10 -3.57 10.37
C ARG A 17 -13.17 -4.66 10.32
N PRO A 18 -12.92 -5.80 9.63
CA PRO A 18 -13.89 -6.87 9.57
C PRO A 18 -13.93 -7.64 10.90
N THR A 19 -15.09 -8.18 11.22
CA THR A 19 -15.23 -9.20 12.27
C THR A 19 -15.37 -10.55 11.60
N VAL A 20 -14.45 -11.47 11.90
CA VAL A 20 -14.42 -12.82 11.34
C VAL A 20 -14.32 -13.80 12.49
N ASN A 21 -15.22 -14.79 12.53
CA ASN A 21 -15.26 -15.81 13.60
C ASN A 21 -15.29 -15.20 15.02
N LYS A 22 -16.09 -14.14 15.22
CA LYS A 22 -16.21 -13.38 16.47
C LYS A 22 -14.91 -12.67 16.92
N VAL A 23 -13.92 -12.54 16.03
CA VAL A 23 -12.68 -11.80 16.26
C VAL A 23 -12.66 -10.55 15.40
N GLU A 24 -12.37 -9.39 16.01
CA GLU A 24 -12.19 -8.13 15.30
C GLU A 24 -10.78 -8.09 14.68
N TRP A 25 -10.68 -7.84 13.38
CA TRP A 25 -9.41 -7.69 12.68
C TRP A 25 -9.15 -6.22 12.36
N ARG A 26 -7.86 -5.90 12.21
CA ARG A 26 -7.35 -4.64 11.64
C ARG A 26 -6.54 -5.03 10.41
N VAL A 27 -6.88 -4.50 9.24
CA VAL A 27 -6.18 -4.79 7.98
C VAL A 27 -5.75 -3.47 7.35
N ALA A 28 -4.44 -3.24 7.24
CA ALA A 28 -3.89 -2.04 6.63
C ALA A 28 -3.77 -2.24 5.12
N TYR A 29 -4.25 -1.26 4.36
CA TYR A 29 -4.20 -1.25 2.91
C TYR A 29 -3.95 0.15 2.37
N ALA A 30 -3.45 0.25 1.15
CA ALA A 30 -3.25 1.50 0.44
C ALA A 30 -3.43 1.30 -1.06
N PHE A 31 -3.54 2.40 -1.81
CA PHE A 31 -3.41 2.38 -3.27
C PHE A 31 -1.98 2.80 -3.65
N ASP A 32 -1.36 2.07 -4.56
CA ASP A 32 -0.06 2.44 -5.11
C ASP A 32 -0.16 3.48 -6.25
N ALA A 33 0.98 3.90 -6.79
CA ALA A 33 1.05 4.85 -7.90
C ALA A 33 0.39 4.34 -9.21
N ALA A 34 0.19 3.03 -9.34
CA ALA A 34 -0.55 2.40 -10.45
C ALA A 34 -2.06 2.29 -10.16
N ARG A 35 -2.54 2.89 -9.07
CA ARG A 35 -3.93 2.85 -8.60
C ARG A 35 -4.40 1.42 -8.28
N GLN A 36 -3.49 0.53 -7.90
CA GLN A 36 -3.81 -0.82 -7.44
C GLN A 36 -3.90 -0.84 -5.92
N ALA A 37 -4.97 -1.47 -5.40
CA ALA A 37 -5.12 -1.69 -3.97
C ALA A 37 -4.18 -2.80 -3.50
N ILE A 38 -3.41 -2.55 -2.45
CA ILE A 38 -2.49 -3.51 -1.86
C ILE A 38 -2.76 -3.69 -0.36
N VAL A 39 -2.71 -4.93 0.11
CA VAL A 39 -2.82 -5.27 1.53
C VAL A 39 -1.42 -5.40 2.12
N LEU A 40 -1.16 -4.66 3.20
CA LEU A 40 0.19 -4.48 3.75
C LEU A 40 0.42 -5.30 5.02
N ALA A 41 -0.59 -5.35 5.89
CA ALA A 41 -0.53 -6.10 7.14
C ALA A 41 -1.94 -6.36 7.66
N ALA A 42 -2.09 -7.40 8.47
CA ALA A 42 -3.30 -7.67 9.23
C ALA A 42 -2.95 -8.11 10.65
N ALA A 43 -3.80 -7.77 11.61
CA ALA A 43 -3.70 -8.24 12.97
C ALA A 43 -5.10 -8.49 13.55
N ALA A 44 -5.26 -9.64 14.20
CA ALA A 44 -6.42 -9.93 15.03
C ALA A 44 -6.30 -9.18 16.37
N LYS A 45 -7.38 -8.55 16.80
CA LYS A 45 -7.48 -7.94 18.12
C LYS A 45 -7.71 -9.04 19.15
N GLY A 46 -6.64 -9.49 19.79
CA GLY A 46 -6.69 -10.49 20.87
C GLY A 46 -5.89 -10.07 22.11
N GLY A 47 -6.54 -10.05 23.27
CA GLY A 47 -5.89 -9.99 24.59
C GLY A 47 -5.39 -8.61 25.06
N ARG A 48 -4.69 -8.62 26.20
CA ARG A 48 -4.23 -7.43 26.96
C ARG A 48 -3.23 -6.53 26.22
N SER A 49 -2.64 -6.98 25.11
CA SER A 49 -1.57 -6.26 24.39
C SER A 49 -1.99 -5.67 23.03
N SER A 50 -3.29 -5.45 22.82
CA SER A 50 -3.86 -4.96 21.56
C SER A 50 -3.21 -3.67 21.05
N ALA A 51 -2.80 -2.75 21.93
CA ALA A 51 -2.08 -1.53 21.56
C ALA A 51 -0.67 -1.79 21.00
N LEU A 52 0.07 -2.75 21.57
CA LEU A 52 1.41 -3.12 21.08
C LEU A 52 1.32 -3.82 19.73
N VAL A 53 0.39 -4.77 19.61
CA VAL A 53 0.10 -5.48 18.36
C VAL A 53 -0.26 -4.48 17.26
N ASN A 54 -1.12 -3.49 17.56
CA ASN A 54 -1.49 -2.45 16.59
C ASN A 54 -0.29 -1.59 16.17
N ARG A 55 0.55 -1.15 17.12
CA ARG A 55 1.76 -0.37 16.79
C ARG A 55 2.73 -1.16 15.91
N GLN A 56 2.96 -2.44 16.22
CA GLN A 56 3.83 -3.29 15.42
C GLN A 56 3.25 -3.56 14.02
N MET A 57 1.92 -3.73 13.93
CA MET A 57 1.23 -3.89 12.66
C MET A 57 1.34 -2.65 11.77
N ILE A 58 1.15 -1.46 12.34
CA ILE A 58 1.33 -0.18 11.63
C ILE A 58 2.77 -0.02 11.15
N ALA A 59 3.77 -0.22 12.02
CA ALA A 59 5.18 -0.11 11.64
C ALA A 59 5.57 -1.08 10.50
N LYS A 60 5.03 -2.30 10.55
CA LYS A 60 5.19 -3.30 9.50
C LYS A 60 4.46 -2.93 8.20
N ALA A 61 3.34 -2.21 8.28
CA ALA A 61 2.64 -1.72 7.10
C ALA A 61 3.40 -0.55 6.45
N ASP A 62 3.88 0.40 7.25
CA ASP A 62 4.67 1.55 6.80
C ASP A 62 5.93 1.12 6.05
N ALA A 63 6.70 0.19 6.63
CA ALA A 63 7.92 -0.31 5.99
C ALA A 63 7.64 -1.00 4.65
N ARG A 64 6.58 -1.82 4.58
CA ARG A 64 6.20 -2.50 3.33
C ARG A 64 5.70 -1.51 2.27
N PHE A 65 4.95 -0.50 2.68
CA PHE A 65 4.43 0.46 1.73
C PHE A 65 5.53 1.34 1.14
N THR A 66 6.48 1.81 1.96
CA THR A 66 7.66 2.53 1.48
C THR A 66 8.45 1.71 0.47
N ALA A 67 8.69 0.43 0.76
CA ALA A 67 9.40 -0.46 -0.16
C ALA A 67 8.63 -0.68 -1.48
N HIS A 68 7.31 -0.88 -1.40
CA HIS A 68 6.46 -1.06 -2.59
C HIS A 68 6.45 0.17 -3.49
N GLN A 69 6.33 1.37 -2.92
CA GLN A 69 6.34 2.62 -3.71
C GLN A 69 7.67 2.83 -4.44
N ALA A 70 8.80 2.53 -3.79
CA ALA A 70 10.11 2.59 -4.44
C ALA A 70 10.22 1.60 -5.60
N ALA A 71 9.69 0.38 -5.42
CA ALA A 71 9.70 -0.65 -6.47
C ALA A 71 8.80 -0.26 -7.67
N ILE A 72 7.58 0.24 -7.42
CA ILE A 72 6.66 0.65 -8.50
C ILE A 72 7.21 1.87 -9.26
N ALA A 73 7.82 2.83 -8.58
CA ALA A 73 8.45 3.96 -9.24
C ALA A 73 9.57 3.52 -10.21
N ALA A 74 10.40 2.55 -9.81
CA ALA A 74 11.46 2.00 -10.67
C ALA A 74 10.91 1.20 -11.88
N GLN A 75 9.74 0.58 -11.74
CA GLN A 75 9.07 -0.13 -12.83
C GLN A 75 8.39 0.84 -13.82
N GLN A 76 7.90 1.98 -13.35
CA GLN A 76 7.27 2.99 -14.20
C GLN A 76 8.30 3.77 -15.03
N THR A 77 9.49 4.06 -14.49
CA THR A 77 10.56 4.73 -15.26
C THR A 77 11.05 3.87 -16.42
N SER A 78 11.17 2.55 -16.21
CA SER A 78 11.60 1.61 -17.25
C SER A 78 10.57 1.43 -18.38
N HIS A 79 9.28 1.64 -18.11
CA HIS A 79 8.24 1.65 -19.16
C HIS A 79 8.16 2.97 -19.95
N ALA A 80 8.57 4.09 -19.35
CA ALA A 80 8.57 5.41 -20.01
C ALA A 80 9.74 5.61 -20.99
N ASP A 81 10.80 4.82 -20.87
CA ASP A 81 12.04 4.93 -21.65
C ASP A 81 12.03 4.17 -22.99
N THR A 82 10.88 3.75 -23.51
CA THR A 82 10.82 3.27 -24.91
C THR A 82 10.82 4.46 -25.86
N PRO A 83 11.89 4.73 -26.63
CA PRO A 83 11.87 5.82 -27.59
C PRO A 83 10.79 5.55 -28.64
N ARG A 84 9.85 6.50 -28.79
CA ARG A 84 8.81 6.47 -29.80
C ARG A 84 9.49 6.41 -31.18
N ALA A 85 9.46 5.24 -31.80
CA ALA A 85 10.12 5.00 -33.09
C ALA A 85 9.69 6.08 -34.12
N GLY A 86 10.70 6.67 -34.77
CA GLY A 86 10.63 7.97 -35.42
C GLY A 86 9.52 8.16 -36.44
N MET A 87 8.95 9.36 -36.46
CA MET A 87 8.24 9.91 -37.61
C MET A 87 9.21 9.94 -38.82
N ARG A 88 9.03 9.02 -39.77
CA ARG A 88 9.65 9.10 -41.09
C ARG A 88 9.11 10.36 -41.79
N LYS A 89 9.99 11.31 -42.07
CA LYS A 89 9.65 12.47 -42.93
C LYS A 89 9.23 11.97 -44.33
N PRO A 90 8.19 12.55 -44.93
CA PRO A 90 7.78 12.18 -46.28
C PRO A 90 8.89 12.56 -47.28
N LYS A 91 9.16 11.64 -48.21
CA LYS A 91 10.11 11.84 -49.31
C LYS A 91 9.50 12.85 -50.28
N ARG A 92 10.32 13.81 -50.73
CA ARG A 92 9.97 14.90 -51.65
C ARG A 92 9.32 14.42 -52.93
#